data_AF-A0A9E3QK58-F1
#
_entry.id   AF-A0A9E3QK58-F1
#
_cell.length_a   1.000
_cell.length_b   1.000
_cell.length_c   1.000
_cell.angle_alpha   90.00
_cell.angle_beta   90.00
_cell.angle_gamma   90.00
#
_symmetry.space_group_name_H-M   'P 1'
#
loop_
_entity.id
_entity.type
_entity.pdbx_description
1 polymer ?
#
loop_
_entity_poly.entity_id
_entity_poly.type
_entity_poly.pdbx_seq_one_letter_code
_entity_poly.pdbx_strand_id
1 'polypeptide(L)'
;MKTAEAAHIDETGWRENSCRVWLWVVVTSVGIVFRLARSRAGAVAAELLGEEPKPIAISDRFPGYEWIKPQSRQVCWAHLRRDFQAMIDRDGDGAEVGRQLLWQSNKLFESWHKVRDGTIQWSTFL
;
A
#
# COMPACT_ATOMS: atom_id res chain seq x y z
N MET A 1 -9.01 15.45 0.83
CA MET A 1 -7.93 14.54 0.37
C MET A 1 -6.54 15.18 0.39
N LYS A 2 -6.30 16.33 -0.29
CA LYS A 2 -4.96 16.96 -0.37
C LYS A 2 -4.36 17.47 0.96
N THR A 3 -5.12 17.43 2.05
CA THR A 3 -4.73 17.86 3.40
C THR A 3 -4.43 16.69 4.34
N ALA A 4 -4.67 15.45 3.93
CA ALA A 4 -4.31 14.28 4.72
C ALA A 4 -2.78 14.07 4.71
N GLU A 5 -2.26 13.43 5.74
CA GLU A 5 -0.83 13.08 5.83
C GLU A 5 -0.48 11.85 4.97
N ALA A 6 -1.43 10.92 4.81
CA ALA A 6 -1.25 9.69 4.05
C ALA A 6 -2.48 9.37 3.19
N ALA A 7 -2.24 8.72 2.06
CA ALA A 7 -3.26 8.25 1.13
C ALA A 7 -2.96 6.82 0.68
N HIS A 8 -3.83 5.88 1.04
CA HIS A 8 -3.76 4.50 0.56
C HIS A 8 -4.44 4.42 -0.80
N ILE A 9 -3.73 3.95 -1.82
CA ILE A 9 -4.26 3.76 -3.17
C ILE A 9 -4.12 2.31 -3.60
N ASP A 10 -5.16 1.77 -4.22
CA ASP A 10 -5.20 0.40 -4.75
C ASP A 10 -6.13 0.32 -5.96
N GLU A 11 -5.92 -0.70 -6.78
CA GLU A 11 -6.72 -0.95 -7.97
C GLU A 11 -7.07 -2.42 -8.15
N THR A 12 -8.36 -2.70 -8.33
CA THR A 12 -8.88 -4.05 -8.58
C THR A 12 -9.53 -4.11 -9.94
N GLY A 13 -9.09 -5.06 -10.78
CA GLY A 13 -9.58 -5.22 -12.15
C GLY A 13 -10.54 -6.40 -12.33
N TRP A 14 -11.53 -6.24 -13.20
CA TRP A 14 -12.39 -7.33 -13.69
C TRP A 14 -12.69 -7.17 -15.19
N ARG A 15 -13.42 -8.14 -15.76
CA ARG A 15 -13.94 -8.07 -17.13
C ARG A 15 -15.42 -7.71 -17.11
N GLU A 16 -15.79 -6.73 -17.92
CA GLU A 16 -17.16 -6.31 -18.18
C GLU A 16 -17.36 -6.28 -19.70
N ASN A 17 -18.30 -7.07 -20.23
CA ASN A 17 -18.58 -7.15 -21.67
C ASN A 17 -17.31 -7.32 -22.53
N SER A 18 -16.42 -8.24 -22.12
CA SER A 18 -15.12 -8.50 -22.76
C SER A 18 -14.10 -7.34 -22.69
N CYS A 19 -14.42 -6.22 -22.04
CA CYS A 19 -13.48 -5.14 -21.75
C CYS A 19 -12.91 -5.26 -20.33
N ARG A 20 -11.66 -4.84 -20.12
CA ARG A 20 -11.10 -4.72 -18.77
C ARG A 20 -11.51 -3.38 -18.16
N VAL A 21 -11.95 -3.42 -16.91
CA VAL A 21 -12.29 -2.25 -16.09
C VAL A 21 -11.58 -2.39 -14.74
N TRP A 22 -11.18 -1.27 -14.16
CA TRP A 22 -10.54 -1.20 -12.86
C TRP A 22 -11.32 -0.26 -11.94
N LEU A 23 -11.56 -0.74 -10.72
CA LEU A 23 -11.94 0.11 -9.59
C LEU A 23 -10.67 0.58 -8.92
N TRP A 24 -10.46 1.88 -8.97
CA TRP A 24 -9.46 2.58 -8.19
C TRP A 24 -10.08 3.07 -6.88
N VAL A 25 -9.37 2.88 -5.79
CA VAL A 25 -9.77 3.36 -4.46
C VAL A 25 -8.64 4.18 -3.87
N VAL A 26 -8.97 5.38 -3.40
CA VAL A 26 -8.07 6.19 -2.56
C VAL A 26 -8.72 6.37 -1.19
N VAL A 27 -8.05 5.92 -0.13
CA VAL A 27 -8.49 6.03 1.26
C VAL A 27 -7.56 6.95 2.02
N THR A 28 -8.12 7.95 2.69
CA THR A 28 -7.39 8.89 3.56
C THR A 28 -8.11 9.02 4.90
N SER A 29 -7.48 9.66 5.89
CA SER A 29 -8.12 9.99 7.16
C SER A 29 -9.34 10.93 7.02
N VAL A 30 -9.48 11.62 5.89
CA VAL A 30 -10.53 12.63 5.65
C VAL A 30 -11.58 12.20 4.63
N GLY A 31 -11.47 11.01 4.04
CA GLY A 31 -12.45 10.50 3.07
C GLY A 31 -11.91 9.46 2.10
N ILE A 32 -12.83 8.91 1.32
CA ILE A 32 -12.60 7.83 0.36
C ILE A 32 -13.08 8.27 -1.03
N VAL A 33 -12.32 7.98 -2.08
CA VAL A 33 -12.70 8.18 -3.48
C VAL A 33 -12.66 6.84 -4.21
N PHE A 34 -13.72 6.58 -4.98
CA PHE A 34 -13.82 5.45 -5.89
C PHE A 34 -13.84 5.97 -7.33
N ARG A 35 -13.09 5.33 -8.22
CA ARG A 35 -13.10 5.66 -9.65
C ARG A 35 -13.08 4.40 -10.50
N LEU A 36 -14.07 4.28 -11.38
CA LEU A 36 -14.03 3.29 -12.45
C LEU A 36 -13.22 3.85 -13.63
N ALA A 37 -12.27 3.07 -14.12
CA ALA A 37 -11.49 3.43 -15.30
C ALA A 37 -11.27 2.21 -16.19
N ARG A 38 -11.21 2.41 -17.52
CA ARG A 38 -10.80 1.38 -18.49
C ARG A 38 -9.28 1.26 -18.63
N SER A 39 -8.54 1.79 -17.66
CA SER A 39 -7.09 1.81 -17.65
C SER A 39 -6.56 1.57 -16.24
N ARG A 40 -5.49 0.78 -16.17
CA ARG A 40 -4.63 0.62 -14.98
C ARG A 40 -3.37 1.50 -15.05
N ALA A 41 -3.29 2.44 -16.00
CA ALA A 41 -2.08 3.22 -16.19
C ALA A 41 -1.82 4.17 -15.00
N GLY A 42 -0.54 4.47 -14.76
CA GLY A 42 -0.12 5.41 -13.72
C GLY A 42 -0.73 6.82 -13.87
N ALA A 43 -1.14 7.21 -15.08
CA ALA A 43 -1.87 8.46 -15.32
C ALA A 43 -3.18 8.54 -14.52
N VAL A 44 -3.89 7.42 -14.34
CA VAL A 44 -5.13 7.40 -13.53
C VAL A 44 -4.81 7.64 -12.06
N ALA A 45 -3.72 7.05 -11.56
CA ALA A 45 -3.21 7.31 -10.21
C ALA A 45 -2.77 8.77 -10.03
N ALA A 46 -2.08 9.35 -11.01
CA ALA A 46 -1.63 10.74 -11.00
C ALA A 46 -2.82 11.72 -10.99
N GLU A 47 -3.89 11.44 -11.72
CA GLU A 47 -5.12 12.24 -11.66
C GLU A 47 -5.80 12.16 -10.28
N LEU A 48 -5.73 11.01 -9.60
CA LEU A 48 -6.34 10.81 -8.28
C LEU A 48 -5.50 11.42 -7.13
N LEU A 49 -4.18 11.30 -7.19
CA LEU A 49 -3.26 11.73 -6.13
C LEU A 49 -2.70 13.15 -6.36
N GLY A 50 -2.69 13.61 -7.60
CA GLY A 50 -1.84 14.70 -8.09
C GLY A 50 -0.45 14.21 -8.53
N GLU A 51 0.16 14.90 -9.50
CA GLU A 51 1.50 14.58 -10.04
C GLU A 51 2.62 14.70 -9.00
N GLU A 52 2.42 15.53 -7.97
CA GLU A 52 3.26 15.58 -6.78
C GLU A 52 2.39 15.39 -5.54
N PRO A 53 2.17 14.14 -5.09
CA PRO A 53 1.33 13.86 -3.94
C PRO A 53 1.91 14.54 -2.70
N LYS A 54 1.11 15.42 -2.08
CA LYS A 54 1.40 15.98 -0.76
C LYS A 54 1.33 14.93 0.36
N PRO A 55 0.27 14.10 0.47
CA PRO A 55 0.30 12.95 1.37
C PRO A 55 1.35 11.91 0.94
N ILE A 56 1.86 11.13 1.89
CA ILE A 56 2.58 9.90 1.57
C ILE A 56 1.62 8.93 0.88
N ALA A 57 1.92 8.59 -0.37
CA ALA A 57 1.17 7.60 -1.12
C ALA A 57 1.55 6.19 -0.67
N ILE A 58 0.59 5.46 -0.11
CA ILE A 58 0.76 4.08 0.32
C ILE A 58 0.14 3.19 -0.77
N SER A 59 1.00 2.50 -1.53
CA SER A 59 0.58 1.66 -2.66
C SER A 59 1.27 0.30 -2.65
N ASP A 60 0.83 -0.63 -3.48
CA ASP A 60 1.56 -1.87 -3.73
C ASP A 60 2.87 -1.62 -4.53
N ARG A 61 3.45 -2.67 -5.11
CA ARG A 61 4.67 -2.57 -5.94
C ARG A 61 4.37 -2.48 -7.45
N PHE A 62 3.16 -2.08 -7.82
CA PHE A 62 2.78 -1.95 -9.22
C PHE A 62 3.61 -0.83 -9.91
N PRO A 63 4.17 -1.07 -11.12
CA PRO A 63 4.96 -0.06 -11.85
C PRO A 63 4.22 1.23 -12.17
N GLY A 64 2.88 1.21 -12.19
CA GLY A 64 2.07 2.41 -12.39
C GLY A 64 2.25 3.49 -11.31
N TYR A 65 2.98 3.20 -10.23
CA TYR A 65 3.31 4.15 -9.16
C TYR A 65 4.79 4.58 -9.16
N GLU A 66 5.61 4.14 -10.11
CA GLU A 66 7.07 4.44 -10.14
C GLU A 66 7.39 5.92 -10.40
N TRP A 67 6.44 6.69 -10.94
CA TRP A 67 6.57 8.14 -11.11
C TRP A 67 6.55 8.90 -9.77
N ILE A 68 6.08 8.28 -8.68
CA ILE A 68 6.04 8.91 -7.35
C ILE A 68 7.44 8.84 -6.74
N LYS A 69 7.97 9.99 -6.32
CA LYS A 69 9.28 10.09 -5.66
C LYS A 69 9.34 9.16 -4.43
N PRO A 70 10.46 8.46 -4.18
CA PRO A 70 10.59 7.52 -3.05
C PRO A 70 10.25 8.14 -1.68
N GLN A 71 10.57 9.41 -1.47
CA GLN A 71 10.27 10.13 -0.22
C GLN A 71 8.77 10.38 -0.01
N SER A 72 7.98 10.31 -1.08
CA SER A 72 6.53 10.51 -1.09
C SER A 72 5.76 9.19 -1.22
N ARG A 73 6.44 8.04 -1.23
CA ARG A 73 5.83 6.72 -1.42
C ARG A 73 6.27 5.73 -0.36
N GLN A 74 5.30 5.04 0.23
CA GLN A 74 5.52 3.88 1.10
C GLN A 74 4.91 2.64 0.46
N VAL A 75 5.64 1.52 0.45
CA VAL A 75 5.04 0.24 0.05
C VAL A 75 4.06 -0.22 1.12
N CYS A 76 2.88 -0.64 0.68
CA CYS A 76 1.78 -1.05 1.54
C CYS A 76 2.13 -2.35 2.27
N TRP A 77 2.18 -2.27 3.60
CA TRP A 77 2.48 -3.42 4.46
C TRP A 77 1.49 -4.57 4.32
N ALA A 78 0.22 -4.28 4.01
CA ALA A 78 -0.77 -5.33 3.78
C ALA A 78 -0.43 -6.18 2.53
N HIS A 79 0.14 -5.56 1.50
CA HIS A 79 0.64 -6.27 0.31
C HIS A 79 1.90 -7.07 0.64
N LEU A 80 2.88 -6.46 1.32
CA LEU A 80 4.11 -7.16 1.74
C LEU A 80 3.81 -8.40 2.59
N ARG A 81 2.90 -8.28 3.57
CA ARG A 81 2.53 -9.41 4.42
C ARG A 81 1.84 -10.54 3.66
N ARG A 82 1.02 -10.22 2.65
CA ARG A 82 0.45 -11.23 1.75
C ARG A 82 1.51 -11.91 0.91
N ASP A 83 2.51 -11.17 0.42
CA ASP A 83 3.64 -11.76 -0.30
C ASP A 83 4.47 -12.68 0.61
N PHE A 84 4.71 -12.28 1.87
CA PHE A 84 5.40 -13.13 2.85
C PHE A 84 4.62 -14.41 3.12
N GLN A 85 3.30 -14.33 3.28
CA GLN A 85 2.45 -15.51 3.44
C GLN A 85 2.48 -16.40 2.19
N ALA A 86 2.42 -15.81 0.99
CA ALA A 86 2.51 -16.57 -0.26
C ALA A 86 3.85 -17.32 -0.41
N MET A 87 4.95 -16.77 0.12
CA MET A 87 6.23 -17.48 0.18
C MET A 87 6.17 -18.71 1.09
N ILE A 88 5.43 -18.62 2.20
CA ILE A 88 5.22 -19.74 3.13
C ILE A 88 4.32 -20.79 2.48
N ASP A 89 3.21 -20.37 1.88
CA ASP A 89 2.20 -21.26 1.29
C ASP A 89 2.70 -22.00 0.05
N ARG A 90 3.64 -21.40 -0.70
CA ARG A 90 4.31 -22.05 -1.84
C ARG A 90 5.24 -23.19 -1.41
N ASP A 91 5.66 -23.21 -0.15
CA ASP A 91 6.67 -24.12 0.41
C ASP A 91 8.05 -24.02 -0.29
N GLY A 92 9.00 -24.85 0.13
CA GLY A 92 10.36 -24.91 -0.40
C GLY A 92 11.27 -23.81 0.14
N ASP A 93 12.31 -23.46 -0.64
CA ASP A 93 13.41 -22.59 -0.19
C ASP A 93 12.95 -21.19 0.29
N GLY A 94 11.82 -20.71 -0.23
CA GLY A 94 11.25 -19.41 0.14
C GLY A 94 10.49 -19.40 1.47
N ALA A 95 10.07 -20.55 1.98
CA ALA A 95 9.13 -20.62 3.10
C ALA A 95 9.76 -20.11 4.41
N GLU A 96 11.05 -20.38 4.63
CA GLU A 96 11.76 -19.92 5.81
C GLU A 96 11.94 -18.40 5.82
N VAL A 97 12.33 -17.83 4.67
CA VAL A 97 12.41 -16.38 4.50
C VAL A 97 11.03 -15.74 4.71
N GLY A 98 9.96 -16.35 4.17
CA GLY A 98 8.59 -15.89 4.37
C GLY A 98 8.18 -15.84 5.85
N ARG A 99 8.48 -16.91 6.62
CA ARG A 99 8.24 -16.96 8.07
C ARG A 99 8.98 -15.87 8.82
N GLN A 100 10.26 -15.67 8.51
CA GLN A 100 11.07 -14.63 9.13
C GLN A 100 10.54 -13.23 8.82
N LEU A 101 10.23 -12.92 7.56
CA LEU A 101 9.66 -11.65 7.15
C LEU A 101 8.30 -11.38 7.81
N LEU A 102 7.44 -12.40 7.90
CA LEU A 102 6.15 -12.28 8.58
C LEU A 102 6.33 -12.02 10.08
N TRP A 103 7.25 -12.72 10.74
CA TRP A 103 7.59 -12.50 12.14
C TRP A 103 8.12 -11.08 12.39
N GLN A 104 9.06 -10.61 11.57
CA GLN A 104 9.58 -9.23 11.66
C GLN A 104 8.47 -8.20 11.46
N SER A 105 7.56 -8.42 10.51
CA SER A 105 6.42 -7.54 10.29
C SER A 105 5.48 -7.50 11.51
N ASN A 106 5.26 -8.63 12.18
CA ASN A 106 4.47 -8.67 13.42
C ASN A 106 5.14 -7.85 14.53
N LYS A 107 6.47 -7.97 14.69
CA LYS A 107 7.22 -7.18 15.67
C LYS A 107 7.18 -5.68 15.38
N LEU A 108 7.31 -5.29 14.12
CA LEU A 108 7.15 -3.91 13.70
C LEU A 108 5.77 -3.37 14.09
N PHE A 109 4.69 -4.10 13.77
CA PHE A 109 3.33 -3.66 14.08
C PHE A 109 3.01 -3.67 15.57
N GLU A 110 3.52 -4.63 16.34
CA GLU A 110 3.42 -4.63 17.81
C GLU A 110 4.02 -3.35 18.39
N SER A 111 5.23 -2.97 17.95
CA SER A 111 5.88 -1.73 18.40
C SER A 111 5.17 -0.47 17.89
N TRP A 112 4.71 -0.46 16.64
CA TRP A 112 3.95 0.65 16.08
C TRP A 112 2.64 0.90 16.84
N HIS A 113 1.90 -0.16 17.19
CA HIS A 113 0.69 -0.02 18.00
C HIS A 113 0.99 0.59 19.35
N LYS A 114 2.10 0.20 19.99
CA LYS A 114 2.53 0.81 21.26
C LYS A 114 2.83 2.31 21.12
N VAL A 115 3.47 2.73 20.02
CA VAL A 115 3.70 4.15 19.71
C VAL A 115 2.36 4.87 19.51
N ARG A 116 1.51 4.34 18.63
CA ARG A 116 0.19 4.90 18.31
C ARG A 116 -0.66 5.09 19.56
N ASP A 117 -0.60 4.12 20.48
CA ASP A 117 -1.38 4.11 21.72
C ASP A 117 -0.68 4.91 22.84
N GLY A 118 0.48 5.53 22.58
CA GLY A 118 1.21 6.37 23.52
C GLY A 118 1.94 5.63 24.64
N THR A 119 2.04 4.30 24.54
CA THR A 119 2.65 3.44 25.57
C THR A 119 4.19 3.36 25.47
N ILE A 120 4.76 3.69 24.30
CA ILE A 120 6.20 3.93 24.11
C ILE A 120 6.41 5.20 23.27
N GLN A 121 7.59 5.81 23.40
CA GLN A 121 7.96 6.98 22.61
C GLN A 121 8.40 6.58 21.18
N TRP A 122 8.23 7.48 20.21
CA TRP A 122 8.74 7.29 18.85
C TRP A 122 10.25 7.03 18.81
N SER A 123 11.01 7.67 19.70
CA SER A 123 12.46 7.45 19.82
C SER A 123 12.84 6.04 20.27
N THR A 124 11.92 5.27 20.82
CA THR A 124 12.11 3.85 21.19
C THR A 124 11.77 2.90 20.03
N PHE A 125 11.06 3.40 19.02
CA PHE A 125 10.69 2.65 17.82
C PHE A 125 11.77 2.69 16.73
N LEU A 126 12.59 3.75 16.73
CA LEU A 126 13.79 3.92 15.90
C LEU A 126 14.98 3.16 16.50
#